data_AF-A0A1Y4ABB7-F1
#
_entry.id   AF-A0A1Y4ABB7-F1
#
_cell.length_a   1.000
_cell.length_b   1.000
_cell.length_c   1.000
_cell.angle_alpha   90.00
_cell.angle_beta   90.00
_cell.angle_gamma   90.00
#
_symmetry.space_group_name_H-M   'P 1'
#
loop_
_entity.id
_entity.type
_entity.pdbx_description
1 polymer ?
#
loop_
_entity_poly.entity_id
_entity_poly.type
_entity_poly.pdbx_seq_one_letter_code
_entity_poly.pdbx_strand_id
1 'polypeptide(L)'
;MKQLLLLMCSVALMFATGCKNDETNPTPPPATTGSDLSAAGCANSYLVHGAGAYSFDVTVMGNGVSTEPFAATKLSPSSAALLWQDAPALLSDVRLEEGRVHFTAGEGQGNALIAVRDADGRILWS
;
A
#
# COMPACT_ATOMS: atom_id res chain seq x y z
N MET A 1 52.94 10.43 27.60
CA MET A 1 51.74 10.87 28.35
C MET A 1 50.67 11.21 27.30
N LYS A 2 49.92 10.23 26.77
CA LYS A 2 48.58 9.78 27.21
C LYS A 2 47.55 10.92 27.36
N GLN A 3 46.78 11.16 26.29
CA GLN A 3 45.41 11.73 26.23
C GLN A 3 44.84 11.24 24.87
N LEU A 4 44.37 9.99 24.75
CA LEU A 4 43.00 9.50 25.00
C LEU A 4 41.88 10.26 24.25
N LEU A 5 41.57 9.74 23.05
CA LEU A 5 40.25 9.38 22.50
C LEU A 5 39.02 10.24 22.90
N LEU A 6 38.36 10.85 21.90
CA LEU A 6 36.91 10.70 21.68
C LEU A 6 36.53 11.19 20.26
N LEU A 7 36.54 10.28 19.28
CA LEU A 7 35.93 10.52 17.97
C LEU A 7 34.42 10.28 18.13
N MET A 8 33.64 11.34 18.32
CA MET A 8 32.19 11.30 18.35
C MET A 8 31.67 11.08 16.93
N CYS A 9 31.39 9.82 16.59
CA CYS A 9 30.64 9.45 15.40
C CYS A 9 29.20 9.91 15.60
N SER A 10 28.88 11.11 15.10
CA SER A 10 27.52 11.62 15.12
C SER A 10 26.74 10.91 14.01
N VAL A 11 26.14 9.77 14.34
CA VAL A 11 25.07 9.19 13.52
C VAL A 11 23.88 10.13 13.68
N ALA A 12 23.65 10.97 12.68
CA ALA A 12 22.40 11.71 12.56
C ALA A 12 21.27 10.68 12.37
N LEU A 13 20.55 10.37 13.45
CA LEU A 13 19.24 9.73 13.36
C LEU A 13 18.32 10.74 12.64
N MET A 14 18.18 10.57 11.33
CA MET A 14 17.10 11.19 10.57
C MET A 14 15.80 10.57 11.06
N PHE A 15 15.16 11.18 12.06
CA PHE A 15 13.75 10.94 12.30
C PHE A 15 13.01 11.50 11.09
N ALA A 16 12.65 10.62 10.16
CA ALA A 16 11.65 10.96 9.16
C ALA A 16 10.41 11.40 9.94
N THR A 17 10.10 12.69 9.89
CA THR A 17 8.84 13.22 10.37
C THR A 17 7.77 12.66 9.43
N GLY A 18 7.32 11.44 9.71
CA GLY A 18 6.13 10.89 9.09
C GLY A 18 5.01 11.88 9.35
N CYS A 19 4.31 12.28 8.29
CA CYS A 19 3.10 13.08 8.42
C CYS A 19 2.21 12.41 9.45
N LYS A 20 1.80 13.17 10.46
CA LYS A 20 0.95 12.66 11.54
C LYS A 20 -0.31 12.11 10.89
N ASN A 21 -0.53 10.80 11.04
CA ASN A 21 -1.71 10.14 10.49
C ASN A 21 -2.95 10.87 11.00
N ASP A 22 -3.89 11.18 10.11
CA ASP A 22 -5.19 11.72 10.51
C ASP A 22 -5.94 10.61 11.26
N GLU A 23 -6.21 10.82 12.56
CA GLU A 23 -6.87 9.86 13.46
C GLU A 23 -8.32 9.56 13.02
N THR A 24 -8.86 10.29 12.04
CA THR A 24 -10.15 10.02 11.41
C THR A 24 -10.09 8.96 10.31
N ASN A 25 -8.88 8.58 9.87
CA ASN A 25 -8.71 7.55 8.86
C ASN A 25 -9.03 6.18 9.48
N PRO A 26 -9.92 5.36 8.89
CA PRO A 26 -10.25 4.06 9.46
C PRO A 26 -9.01 3.19 9.59
N THR A 27 -8.92 2.47 10.71
CA THR A 27 -7.94 1.39 10.87
C THR A 27 -8.18 0.34 9.78
N PRO A 28 -7.16 -0.07 9.03
CA PRO A 28 -7.32 -1.08 7.99
C PRO A 28 -8.01 -2.34 8.54
N PRO A 29 -8.94 -2.97 7.80
CA PRO A 29 -9.53 -4.24 8.20
C PRO A 29 -8.44 -5.28 8.49
N PRO A 30 -8.61 -6.18 9.47
CA PRO A 30 -7.66 -7.26 9.72
C PRO A 30 -7.42 -8.10 8.46
N ALA A 31 -6.18 -8.49 8.21
CA ALA A 31 -5.84 -9.35 7.08
C ALA A 31 -6.24 -10.80 7.37
N THR A 32 -7.03 -11.40 6.49
CA THR A 32 -7.63 -12.72 6.72
C THR A 32 -6.74 -13.88 6.24
N THR A 33 -5.79 -13.66 5.32
CA THR A 33 -4.66 -14.56 4.95
C THR A 33 -3.68 -13.80 4.05
N GLY A 34 -2.37 -13.94 4.24
CA GLY A 34 -1.33 -13.28 3.42
C GLY A 34 -0.78 -11.97 4.01
N SER A 35 0.26 -11.42 3.38
CA SER A 35 0.93 -10.20 3.86
C SER A 35 0.10 -8.96 3.57
N ASP A 36 -0.26 -8.21 4.60
CA ASP A 36 -0.96 -6.93 4.46
C ASP A 36 0.02 -5.79 4.12
N LEU A 37 -0.07 -5.33 2.87
CA LEU A 37 0.76 -4.24 2.37
C LEU A 37 0.35 -2.88 2.96
N SER A 38 -0.87 -2.77 3.47
CA SER A 38 -1.41 -1.54 4.08
C SER A 38 -1.29 -1.47 5.61
N ALA A 39 -0.67 -2.46 6.25
CA ALA A 39 -0.57 -2.54 7.71
C ALA A 39 0.17 -1.35 8.34
N ALA A 40 1.12 -0.76 7.62
CA ALA A 40 1.85 0.43 8.04
C ALA A 40 1.22 1.76 7.56
N GLY A 41 0.11 1.68 6.83
CA GLY A 41 -0.56 2.82 6.19
C GLY A 41 -0.97 2.53 4.76
N CYS A 42 -1.97 3.28 4.28
CA CYS A 42 -2.38 3.24 2.87
C CYS A 42 -1.36 3.96 1.98
N ALA A 43 -1.24 3.53 0.73
CA ALA A 43 -0.30 4.11 -0.23
C ALA A 43 -0.83 4.04 -1.66
N ASN A 44 -0.28 4.88 -2.53
CA ASN A 44 -0.57 4.88 -3.95
C ASN A 44 0.11 3.72 -4.71
N SER A 45 1.07 3.03 -4.09
CA SER A 45 1.77 1.91 -4.71
C SER A 45 2.37 1.08 -3.60
N TYR A 46 2.41 -0.23 -3.83
CA TYR A 46 2.97 -1.17 -2.88
C TYR A 46 4.10 -1.95 -3.51
N LEU A 47 5.09 -2.31 -2.69
CA LEU A 47 6.18 -3.18 -3.10
C LEU A 47 5.94 -4.58 -2.56
N VAL A 48 6.14 -5.55 -3.42
CA VAL A 48 6.08 -6.98 -3.09
C VAL A 48 7.50 -7.53 -3.14
N HIS A 49 7.92 -8.22 -2.08
CA HIS A 49 9.31 -8.66 -1.91
C HIS A 49 9.57 -10.11 -2.35
N GLY A 50 8.54 -10.83 -2.79
CA GLY A 50 8.64 -12.20 -3.29
C GLY A 50 7.28 -12.77 -3.66
N ALA A 51 7.26 -14.02 -4.12
CA ALA A 51 6.02 -14.72 -4.40
C ALA A 51 5.20 -14.95 -3.11
N GLY A 52 3.88 -14.91 -3.22
CA GLY A 52 2.99 -15.15 -2.08
C GLY A 52 1.62 -14.48 -2.19
N ALA A 53 0.80 -14.67 -1.17
CA ALA A 53 -0.50 -14.02 -1.03
C ALA A 53 -0.35 -12.66 -0.34
N TYR A 54 -0.98 -11.64 -0.92
CA TYR A 54 -0.93 -10.26 -0.44
C TYR A 54 -2.33 -9.63 -0.42
N SER A 55 -2.51 -8.64 0.45
CA SER A 55 -3.70 -7.80 0.44
C SER A 55 -3.41 -6.34 0.80
N PHE A 56 -4.30 -5.44 0.43
CA PHE A 56 -4.28 -4.03 0.87
C PHE A 56 -5.69 -3.44 0.95
N ASP A 57 -5.89 -2.50 1.87
CA ASP A 57 -7.13 -1.72 2.01
C ASP A 57 -7.33 -0.79 0.81
N VAL A 58 -8.54 -0.80 0.25
CA VAL A 58 -8.95 0.04 -0.89
C VAL A 58 -10.17 0.90 -0.57
N THR A 59 -10.49 1.05 0.71
CA THR A 59 -11.52 1.97 1.21
C THR A 59 -10.99 3.37 1.49
N VAL A 60 -9.68 3.58 1.37
CA VAL A 60 -9.00 4.86 1.59
C VAL A 60 -8.45 5.39 0.26
N MET A 61 -8.77 6.64 -0.07
CA MET A 61 -8.19 7.28 -1.25
C MET A 61 -6.69 7.57 -1.03
N GLY A 62 -5.87 7.04 -1.92
CA GLY A 62 -4.42 7.22 -1.91
C GLY A 62 -3.77 6.81 -0.58
N ASN A 63 -3.03 7.72 0.04
CA ASN A 63 -2.45 7.49 1.37
C ASN A 63 -3.32 8.00 2.54
N GLY A 64 -4.57 8.40 2.27
CA GLY A 64 -5.47 8.96 3.27
C GLY A 64 -5.14 10.38 3.72
N VAL A 65 -4.22 11.08 3.04
CA VAL A 65 -3.83 12.46 3.38
C VAL A 65 -4.41 13.43 2.35
N SER A 66 -5.19 14.40 2.83
CA SER A 66 -5.69 15.51 2.01
C SER A 66 -4.54 16.38 1.53
N THR A 67 -4.53 16.72 0.24
CA THR A 67 -3.58 17.63 -0.39
C THR A 67 -4.36 18.63 -1.21
N GLU A 68 -4.36 19.91 -0.81
CA GLU A 68 -5.13 20.96 -1.50
C GLU A 68 -4.92 20.97 -3.02
N PRO A 69 -5.99 21.04 -3.83
CA PRO A 69 -7.41 21.20 -3.48
C PRO A 69 -8.17 19.87 -3.23
N PHE A 70 -7.47 18.76 -3.08
CA PHE A 70 -8.03 17.41 -3.01
C PHE A 70 -8.15 16.90 -1.57
N ALA A 71 -9.39 16.62 -1.15
CA ALA A 71 -9.66 16.00 0.14
C ALA A 71 -9.57 14.47 0.03
N ALA A 72 -8.86 13.84 0.96
CA ALA A 72 -8.92 12.40 1.13
C ALA A 72 -10.36 12.00 1.51
N THR A 73 -10.91 11.02 0.78
CA THR A 73 -12.29 10.57 0.95
C THR A 73 -12.35 9.06 1.05
N LYS A 74 -13.33 8.55 1.80
CA LYS A 74 -13.61 7.12 1.88
C LYS A 74 -14.19 6.62 0.55
N LEU A 75 -13.65 5.51 0.07
CA LEU A 75 -14.08 4.84 -1.14
C LEU A 75 -15.06 3.71 -0.83
N SER A 76 -15.96 3.42 -1.77
CA SER A 76 -16.91 2.29 -1.72
C SER A 76 -16.67 1.35 -2.89
N PRO A 77 -15.57 0.56 -2.86
CA PRO A 77 -15.21 -0.33 -3.95
C PRO A 77 -16.21 -1.48 -4.07
N SER A 78 -16.46 -1.92 -5.31
CA SER A 78 -17.38 -3.02 -5.63
C SER A 78 -16.70 -4.15 -6.41
N SER A 79 -15.60 -3.88 -7.11
CA SER A 79 -14.79 -4.94 -7.73
C SER A 79 -13.31 -4.56 -7.84
N ALA A 80 -12.45 -5.56 -8.03
CA ALA A 80 -11.03 -5.39 -8.34
C ALA A 80 -10.60 -6.39 -9.41
N ALA A 81 -9.73 -5.96 -10.33
CA ALA A 81 -9.21 -6.82 -11.40
C ALA A 81 -7.82 -6.38 -11.85
N LEU A 82 -7.01 -7.34 -12.31
CA LEU A 82 -5.75 -7.04 -13.00
C LEU A 82 -6.06 -6.19 -14.24
N LEU A 83 -5.48 -5.00 -14.30
CA LEU A 83 -5.64 -4.07 -15.42
C LEU A 83 -4.48 -4.20 -16.43
N TRP A 84 -3.26 -4.29 -15.92
CA TRP A 84 -2.05 -4.33 -16.73
C TRP A 84 -0.89 -4.96 -15.96
N GLN A 85 0.07 -5.53 -16.69
CA GLN A 85 1.37 -5.97 -16.17
C GLN A 85 2.41 -5.91 -17.30
N ASP A 86 3.67 -5.60 -16.98
CA ASP A 86 4.77 -5.54 -17.96
C ASP A 86 5.45 -6.90 -18.20
N ALA A 87 5.24 -7.87 -17.32
CA ALA A 87 5.69 -9.24 -17.47
C ALA A 87 4.53 -10.23 -17.29
N PRO A 88 4.58 -11.40 -17.95
CA PRO A 88 3.54 -12.41 -17.81
C PRO A 88 3.51 -12.99 -16.40
N ALA A 89 2.31 -13.30 -15.93
CA ALA A 89 2.07 -14.01 -14.67
C ALA A 89 2.71 -13.36 -13.43
N LEU A 90 2.79 -12.02 -13.39
CA LEU A 90 3.21 -11.32 -12.17
C LEU A 90 2.16 -11.47 -11.07
N LEU A 91 0.88 -11.29 -11.40
CA LEU A 91 -0.22 -11.42 -10.45
C LEU A 91 -1.27 -12.43 -10.92
N SER A 92 -1.88 -13.14 -9.96
CA SER A 92 -3.07 -13.97 -10.13
C SER A 92 -4.08 -13.73 -9.00
N ASP A 93 -5.27 -14.34 -9.12
CA ASP A 93 -6.28 -14.43 -8.06
C ASP A 93 -6.70 -13.08 -7.45
N VAL A 94 -6.69 -12.03 -8.28
CA VAL A 94 -7.13 -10.68 -7.91
C VAL A 94 -8.63 -10.70 -7.61
N ARG A 95 -8.99 -10.33 -6.38
CA ARG A 95 -10.39 -10.25 -5.93
C ARG A 95 -10.56 -9.13 -4.90
N LEU A 96 -11.79 -8.65 -4.75
CA LEU A 96 -12.19 -7.73 -3.70
C LEU A 96 -13.00 -8.48 -2.64
N GLU A 97 -12.60 -8.37 -1.37
CA GLU A 97 -13.28 -9.00 -0.25
C GLU A 97 -13.09 -8.13 1.00
N GLU A 98 -14.19 -7.80 1.69
CA GLU A 98 -14.19 -7.01 2.94
C GLU A 98 -13.45 -5.66 2.84
N GLY A 99 -13.58 -4.97 1.70
CA GLY A 99 -12.93 -3.68 1.46
C GLY A 99 -11.43 -3.78 1.13
N ARG A 100 -10.91 -5.00 0.95
CA ARG A 100 -9.52 -5.26 0.59
C ARG A 100 -9.40 -5.89 -0.77
N VAL A 101 -8.36 -5.49 -1.50
CA VAL A 101 -7.88 -6.26 -2.64
C VAL A 101 -7.03 -7.39 -2.10
N HIS A 102 -7.28 -8.61 -2.57
CA HIS A 102 -6.45 -9.78 -2.36
C HIS A 102 -5.89 -10.24 -3.70
N PHE A 103 -4.64 -10.67 -3.74
CA PHE A 103 -3.99 -11.21 -4.92
C PHE A 103 -2.84 -12.14 -4.56
N THR A 104 -2.38 -12.92 -5.53
CA THR A 104 -1.17 -13.73 -5.42
C THR A 104 -0.10 -13.17 -6.36
N ALA A 105 1.07 -12.89 -5.81
CA ALA A 105 2.26 -12.53 -6.58
C ALA A 105 3.04 -13.79 -6.96
N GLY A 106 3.49 -13.86 -8.22
CA GLY A 106 4.39 -14.88 -8.72
C GLY A 106 5.87 -14.57 -8.43
N GLU A 107 6.76 -15.42 -8.96
CA GLU A 107 8.22 -15.28 -8.82
C GLU A 107 8.84 -14.24 -9.78
N GLY A 108 8.06 -13.76 -10.76
CA GLY A 108 8.51 -12.81 -11.76
C GLY A 108 8.76 -11.41 -11.17
N GLN A 109 9.67 -10.66 -11.80
CA GLN A 109 9.93 -9.26 -11.47
C GLN A 109 9.30 -8.34 -12.52
N GLY A 110 8.69 -7.24 -12.07
CA GLY A 110 8.08 -6.25 -12.94
C GLY A 110 7.04 -5.41 -12.19
N ASN A 111 6.18 -4.73 -12.95
CA ASN A 111 5.11 -3.88 -12.46
C ASN A 111 3.75 -4.42 -12.93
N ALA A 112 2.75 -4.26 -12.08
CA ALA A 112 1.36 -4.57 -12.38
C ALA A 112 0.44 -3.49 -11.80
N LEU A 113 -0.71 -3.29 -12.44
CA LEU A 113 -1.78 -2.39 -12.01
C LEU A 113 -3.04 -3.20 -11.74
N ILE A 114 -3.66 -2.98 -10.58
CA ILE A 114 -4.97 -3.54 -10.22
C ILE A 114 -5.97 -2.40 -10.24
N ALA A 115 -6.97 -2.48 -11.12
CA ALA A 115 -8.07 -1.52 -11.10
C ALA A 115 -9.07 -1.88 -10.00
N VAL A 116 -9.38 -0.91 -9.14
CA VAL A 116 -10.49 -0.95 -8.18
C VAL A 116 -11.64 -0.12 -8.74
N ARG A 117 -12.85 -0.67 -8.74
CA ARG A 117 -14.01 -0.08 -9.42
C ARG A 117 -15.22 0.04 -8.51
N ASP A 118 -16.06 1.04 -8.78
CA ASP A 118 -17.39 1.17 -8.17
C ASP A 118 -18.40 0.19 -8.80
N ALA A 119 -19.65 0.24 -8.33
CA ALA A 119 -20.74 -0.63 -8.79
C ALA A 119 -21.11 -0.41 -10.27
N ASP A 120 -20.82 0.77 -10.82
CA ASP A 120 -21.03 1.09 -12.24
C ASP A 120 -19.83 0.69 -13.11
N GLY A 121 -18.78 0.12 -12.51
CA GLY A 121 -17.56 -0.27 -13.20
C GLY A 121 -16.58 0.88 -13.46
N ARG A 122 -16.80 2.08 -12.90
CA ARG A 122 -15.84 3.19 -13.02
C ARG A 122 -14.63 2.92 -12.15
N ILE A 123 -13.44 3.23 -12.66
CA ILE A 123 -12.20 3.11 -11.90
C ILE A 123 -12.17 4.19 -10.83
N LEU A 124 -12.11 3.76 -9.57
CA LEU A 124 -11.89 4.62 -8.41
C LEU A 124 -10.39 4.86 -8.20
N TRP A 125 -9.57 3.83 -8.48
CA TRP A 125 -8.14 3.78 -8.23
C TRP A 125 -7.48 2.65 -9.06
N SER A 126 -6.20 2.81 -9.43
CA SER A 126 -5.37 1.77 -10.07
C SER A 126 -3.91 1.82 -9.66
#